data_AF-X1PKJ9-F1
#
_entry.id   AF-X1PKJ9-F1
#
_cell.length_a   1.000
_cell.length_b   1.000
_cell.length_c   1.000
_cell.angle_alpha   90.00
_cell.angle_beta   90.00
_cell.angle_gamma   90.00
#
_symmetry.space_group_name_H-M   'P 1'
#
loop_
_entity.id
_entity.type
_entity.pdbx_description
1 polymer ?
#
loop_
_entity_poly.entity_id
_entity_poly.type
_entity_poly.pdbx_seq_one_letter_code
_entity_poly.pdbx_strand_id
1 'polypeptide(L)'
;MGEGTRWWYHPTDESVDVALITFAPPPQFEYKRIQTSMFVSDEMIRDKRIGTGDEVFITGLFAQLSGTERNLPVVRTGNIAMIPGEPIPTSIGDIEAYLIEARSIGGISGSPAFVRETTDLGIGSFYFLGLMHGHWE
;
A
#
# COMPACT_ATOMS: atom_id res chain seq x y z
N MET A 1 21.96 -0.60 5.80
CA MET A 1 21.28 -0.56 7.11
C MET A 1 22.26 -1.12 8.13
N GLY A 2 22.41 -0.47 9.30
CA GLY A 2 23.42 -0.86 10.30
C GLY A 2 22.97 -2.04 11.16
N GLU A 3 23.93 -2.81 11.67
CA GLU A 3 23.70 -3.80 12.73
C GLU A 3 22.92 -3.17 13.90
N GLY A 4 21.87 -3.86 14.39
CA GLY A 4 21.10 -3.44 15.56
C GLY A 4 19.73 -2.78 15.31
N THR A 5 19.25 -2.70 14.06
CA THR A 5 17.90 -2.17 13.79
C THR A 5 16.82 -3.20 14.17
N ARG A 6 15.97 -2.88 15.16
CA ARG A 6 14.86 -3.74 15.60
C ARG A 6 13.65 -3.57 14.68
N TRP A 7 13.25 -4.66 14.03
CA TRP A 7 11.97 -4.79 13.34
C TRP A 7 10.91 -5.34 14.30
N TRP A 8 9.69 -4.84 14.16
CA TRP A 8 8.51 -5.32 14.87
C TRP A 8 7.58 -5.99 13.87
N TYR A 9 7.21 -7.23 14.17
CA TYR A 9 6.27 -8.01 13.39
C TYR A 9 4.94 -8.11 14.15
N HIS A 10 3.89 -8.56 13.49
CA HIS A 10 2.63 -8.81 14.17
C HIS A 10 2.85 -9.82 15.31
N PRO A 11 2.34 -9.56 16.54
CA PRO A 11 2.75 -10.31 17.72
C PRO A 11 2.26 -11.76 17.76
N THR A 12 1.19 -12.08 17.02
CA THR A 12 0.49 -13.38 17.11
C THR A 12 0.05 -13.96 15.77
N ASP A 13 0.17 -13.22 14.68
CA ASP A 13 -0.35 -13.63 13.37
C ASP A 13 0.78 -13.53 12.36
N GLU A 14 1.31 -14.68 11.98
CA GLU A 14 2.45 -14.79 11.07
C GLU A 14 2.05 -14.56 9.61
N SER A 15 0.74 -14.52 9.31
CA SER A 15 0.23 -14.23 7.95
C SER A 15 0.29 -12.74 7.60
N VAL A 16 0.42 -11.86 8.60
CA VAL A 16 0.47 -10.41 8.39
C VAL A 16 1.82 -10.03 7.76
N ASP A 17 1.80 -9.76 6.47
CA ASP A 17 2.96 -9.30 5.69
C ASP A 17 3.28 -7.81 5.90
N VAL A 18 3.46 -7.43 7.16
CA VAL A 18 3.82 -6.06 7.56
C VAL A 18 4.83 -6.11 8.69
N ALA A 19 5.89 -5.31 8.55
CA ALA A 19 6.87 -5.09 9.60
C ALA A 19 7.10 -3.59 9.81
N LEU A 20 7.40 -3.22 11.06
CA LEU A 20 7.60 -1.84 11.47
C LEU A 20 9.03 -1.62 11.98
N ILE A 21 9.58 -0.45 11.67
CA ILE A 21 10.78 0.08 12.32
C ILE A 21 10.47 1.46 12.87
N THR A 22 11.09 1.78 14.01
CA THR A 22 11.09 3.15 14.51
C THR A 22 12.01 3.99 13.64
N PHE A 23 11.46 5.00 12.98
CA PHE A 23 12.22 5.93 12.16
C PHE A 23 11.94 7.36 12.60
N ALA A 24 13.02 8.10 12.88
CA ALA A 24 12.99 9.54 13.11
C ALA A 24 13.90 10.20 12.06
N PRO A 25 13.34 10.94 11.09
CA PRO A 25 14.16 11.62 10.11
C PRO A 25 14.98 12.72 10.80
N PRO A 26 16.21 12.99 10.33
CA PRO A 26 17.00 14.12 10.82
C PRO A 26 16.24 15.46 10.73
N PRO A 27 16.45 16.42 11.64
CA PRO A 27 15.67 17.65 11.73
C PRO A 27 15.68 18.53 10.47
N GLN A 28 16.69 18.38 9.61
CA GLN A 28 16.80 19.11 8.35
C GLN A 28 15.81 18.66 7.27
N PHE A 29 15.12 17.53 7.46
CA PHE A 29 14.15 17.03 6.49
C PHE A 29 12.74 17.49 6.84
N GLU A 30 12.08 18.09 5.86
CA GLU A 30 10.63 18.25 5.89
C GLU A 30 9.97 16.95 5.43
N TYR A 31 8.98 16.49 6.19
CA TYR A 31 8.25 15.26 5.86
C TYR A 31 6.77 15.38 6.23
N LYS A 32 5.94 14.68 5.47
CA LYS A 32 4.54 14.39 5.81
C LYS A 32 4.41 12.91 6.14
N ARG A 33 3.39 12.55 6.90
CA ARG A 33 3.05 11.17 7.22
C ARG A 33 1.68 10.82 6.65
N ILE A 34 1.50 9.56 6.29
CA ILE A 34 0.17 8.98 6.11
C ILE A 34 -0.48 8.97 7.49
N GLN A 35 -1.59 9.68 7.64
CA GLN A 35 -2.30 9.73 8.91
C GLN A 35 -3.12 8.45 9.09
N THR A 36 -3.28 7.99 10.34
CA THR A 36 -4.11 6.81 10.64
C THR A 36 -5.58 7.02 10.26
N SER A 37 -6.06 8.26 10.23
CA SER A 37 -7.38 8.62 9.69
C SER A 37 -7.55 8.35 8.21
N MET A 38 -6.45 8.14 7.46
CA MET A 38 -6.49 7.75 6.06
C MET A 38 -6.58 6.23 5.89
N PHE A 39 -6.41 5.43 6.95
CA PHE A 39 -6.38 3.98 6.81
C PHE A 39 -7.79 3.50 6.52
N VAL A 40 -7.95 2.76 5.42
CA VAL A 40 -9.24 2.21 5.04
C VAL A 40 -9.71 1.24 6.12
N SER A 41 -10.95 1.41 6.56
CA SER A 41 -11.66 0.51 7.47
C SER A 41 -12.94 0.02 6.80
N ASP A 42 -13.54 -1.05 7.31
CA ASP A 42 -14.82 -1.57 6.80
C ASP A 42 -15.94 -0.51 6.85
N GLU A 43 -15.93 0.35 7.86
CA GLU A 43 -16.85 1.48 7.96
C GLU A 43 -16.63 2.47 6.83
N MET A 44 -15.36 2.85 6.58
CA MET A 44 -15.01 3.74 5.47
C MET A 44 -15.40 3.15 4.12
N ILE A 45 -15.17 1.85 3.91
CA ILE A 45 -15.57 1.14 2.68
C ILE A 45 -17.06 1.31 2.44
N ARG A 46 -17.90 1.06 3.46
CA ARG A 46 -19.35 1.20 3.34
C ARG A 46 -19.79 2.65 3.12
N ASP A 47 -19.31 3.58 3.94
CA ASP A 47 -19.77 4.97 3.95
C ASP A 47 -19.34 5.72 2.69
N LYS A 48 -18.13 5.45 2.20
CA LYS A 48 -17.55 6.05 1.01
C LYS A 48 -17.85 5.28 -0.26
N ARG A 49 -18.51 4.13 -0.15
CA ARG A 49 -18.82 3.21 -1.25
C ARG A 49 -17.56 2.80 -2.03
N ILE A 50 -16.46 2.58 -1.30
CA ILE A 50 -15.22 2.09 -1.91
C ILE A 50 -15.47 0.66 -2.39
N GLY A 51 -15.19 0.37 -3.65
CA GLY A 51 -15.53 -0.89 -4.27
C GLY A 51 -14.70 -1.25 -5.47
N THR A 52 -15.08 -2.33 -6.11
CA THR A 52 -14.47 -2.76 -7.37
C THR A 52 -14.61 -1.67 -8.43
N GLY A 53 -13.53 -1.45 -9.19
CA GLY A 53 -13.43 -0.38 -10.18
C GLY A 53 -12.90 0.95 -9.64
N ASP A 54 -12.86 1.18 -8.32
CA ASP A 54 -12.25 2.41 -7.80
C ASP A 54 -10.75 2.47 -8.11
N GLU A 55 -10.29 3.67 -8.46
CA GLU A 55 -8.91 3.89 -8.90
C GLU A 55 -7.93 3.74 -7.74
N VAL A 56 -6.88 2.95 -7.98
CA VAL A 56 -5.78 2.71 -7.06
C VAL A 56 -4.50 3.35 -7.61
N PHE A 57 -3.72 3.94 -6.71
CA PHE A 57 -2.41 4.51 -6.99
C PHE A 57 -1.36 3.85 -6.10
N ILE A 58 -0.24 3.48 -6.70
CA ILE A 58 0.88 2.85 -6.01
C ILE A 58 2.11 3.70 -6.26
N THR A 59 2.74 4.16 -5.19
CA THR A 59 3.97 4.95 -5.30
C THR A 59 5.14 4.12 -4.82
N GLY A 60 6.19 4.01 -5.63
CA GLY A 60 7.37 3.22 -5.27
C GLY A 60 8.60 3.64 -6.04
N LEU A 61 9.76 3.15 -5.61
CA LEU A 61 11.01 3.36 -6.34
C LEU A 61 11.07 2.38 -7.52
N PHE A 62 11.40 2.87 -8.72
CA PHE A 62 11.65 1.97 -9.84
C PHE A 62 13.10 1.48 -9.79
N ALA A 63 13.31 0.24 -9.34
CA ALA A 63 14.65 -0.30 -9.10
C ALA A 63 15.58 -0.23 -10.32
N GLN A 64 15.05 -0.32 -11.54
CA GLN A 64 15.83 -0.22 -12.77
C GLN A 64 16.33 1.20 -13.07
N LEU A 65 15.66 2.23 -12.52
CA LEU A 65 16.03 3.64 -12.69
C LEU A 65 15.64 4.41 -11.42
N SER A 66 16.42 4.22 -10.35
CA SER A 66 16.20 4.87 -9.06
C SER A 66 16.81 6.28 -8.96
N GLY A 67 17.69 6.64 -9.90
CA GLY A 67 18.46 7.89 -9.89
C GLY A 67 19.76 7.79 -9.08
N THR A 68 20.74 8.62 -9.42
CA THR A 68 22.06 8.66 -8.75
C THR A 68 22.17 9.80 -7.75
N GLU A 69 21.61 10.97 -8.06
CA GLU A 69 21.64 12.16 -7.19
C GLU A 69 20.43 12.26 -6.26
N ARG A 70 19.28 11.73 -6.71
CA ARG A 70 18.01 11.75 -5.98
C ARG A 70 17.13 10.59 -6.40
N ASN A 71 16.20 10.21 -5.53
CA ASN A 71 15.19 9.20 -5.84
C ASN A 71 14.30 9.65 -6.99
N LEU A 72 14.09 8.74 -7.96
CA LEU A 72 13.14 8.87 -9.06
C LEU A 72 11.95 7.92 -8.83
N PRO A 73 10.96 8.32 -8.01
CA PRO A 73 9.80 7.49 -7.76
C PRO A 73 8.91 7.41 -9.01
N VAL A 74 8.17 6.31 -9.11
CA VAL A 74 7.12 6.13 -10.11
C VAL A 74 5.77 5.99 -9.43
N VAL A 75 4.74 6.50 -10.10
CA VAL A 75 3.35 6.29 -9.73
C VAL A 75 2.75 5.34 -10.74
N ARG A 76 2.20 4.22 -10.25
CA ARG A 76 1.41 3.28 -11.05
C ARG A 76 -0.05 3.45 -10.69
N THR A 77 -0.91 3.26 -11.68
CA THR A 77 -2.36 3.30 -11.50
C THR A 77 -2.99 1.98 -11.89
N GLY A 78 -4.14 1.72 -11.29
CA GLY A 78 -4.94 0.52 -11.49
C GLY A 78 -6.31 0.70 -10.85
N ASN A 79 -7.00 -0.40 -10.62
CA ASN A 79 -8.31 -0.39 -9.98
C ASN A 79 -8.43 -1.54 -8.99
N ILE A 80 -9.30 -1.40 -7.99
CA ILE A 80 -9.71 -2.54 -7.16
C ILE A 80 -10.38 -3.57 -8.08
N ALA A 81 -9.81 -4.75 -8.16
CA ALA A 81 -10.35 -5.87 -8.93
C ALA A 81 -11.29 -6.72 -8.07
N MET A 82 -10.98 -6.88 -6.78
CA MET A 82 -11.78 -7.66 -5.85
C MET A 82 -11.60 -7.20 -4.41
N ILE A 83 -12.70 -7.19 -3.65
CA ILE A 83 -12.71 -7.14 -2.19
C ILE A 83 -13.17 -8.52 -1.71
N PRO A 84 -12.24 -9.40 -1.31
CA PRO A 84 -12.57 -10.76 -0.89
C PRO A 84 -13.36 -10.79 0.41
N GLY A 85 -14.25 -11.77 0.55
CA GLY A 85 -14.92 -12.08 1.82
C GLY A 85 -14.20 -13.15 2.65
N GLU A 86 -13.07 -13.65 2.14
CA GLU A 86 -12.25 -14.70 2.74
C GLU A 86 -10.75 -14.45 2.43
N PRO A 87 -9.83 -15.02 3.22
CA PRO A 87 -8.40 -14.89 2.97
C PRO A 87 -7.96 -15.36 1.59
N ILE A 88 -6.92 -14.73 1.05
CA ILE A 88 -6.32 -15.02 -0.25
C ILE A 88 -5.08 -15.90 -0.07
N PRO A 89 -4.99 -17.08 -0.73
CA PRO A 89 -3.81 -17.94 -0.62
C PRO A 89 -2.58 -17.34 -1.28
N THR A 90 -1.46 -17.24 -0.56
CA THR A 90 -0.19 -16.73 -1.08
C THR A 90 0.97 -17.68 -0.77
N SER A 91 2.18 -17.36 -1.25
CA SER A 91 3.38 -18.13 -0.94
C SER A 91 3.79 -18.11 0.54
N ILE A 92 3.28 -17.14 1.31
CA ILE A 92 3.52 -17.01 2.75
C ILE A 92 2.33 -17.48 3.60
N GLY A 93 1.30 -18.06 2.97
CA GLY A 93 0.07 -18.50 3.62
C GLY A 93 -1.16 -17.69 3.17
N ASP A 94 -2.30 -17.97 3.80
CA ASP A 94 -3.54 -17.26 3.53
C ASP A 94 -3.52 -15.89 4.23
N ILE A 95 -3.76 -14.81 3.49
CA ILE A 95 -3.70 -13.44 4.02
C ILE A 95 -5.00 -12.67 3.76
N GLU A 96 -5.32 -11.72 4.63
CA GLU A 96 -6.36 -10.73 4.33
C GLU A 96 -5.80 -9.66 3.38
N ALA A 97 -6.32 -9.62 2.15
CA ALA A 97 -5.83 -8.70 1.13
C ALA A 97 -6.92 -8.28 0.14
N TYR A 98 -6.76 -7.10 -0.44
CA TYR A 98 -7.52 -6.66 -1.62
C TYR A 98 -6.79 -7.06 -2.89
N LEU A 99 -7.52 -7.49 -3.91
CA LEU A 99 -6.94 -7.69 -5.24
C LEU A 99 -7.10 -6.43 -6.07
N ILE A 100 -6.02 -6.02 -6.72
CA ILE A 100 -6.01 -4.90 -7.64
C ILE A 100 -5.52 -5.37 -9.01
N GLU A 101 -6.06 -4.76 -10.06
CA GLU A 101 -5.49 -4.86 -11.39
C GLU A 101 -4.73 -3.58 -11.69
N ALA A 102 -3.42 -3.69 -11.92
CA ALA A 102 -2.56 -2.55 -12.21
C ALA A 102 -1.49 -2.94 -13.22
N ARG A 103 -1.05 -1.98 -14.03
CA ARG A 103 0.12 -2.16 -14.89
C ARG A 103 1.38 -2.17 -14.03
N SER A 104 1.72 -3.33 -13.50
CA SER A 104 2.88 -3.51 -12.64
C SER A 104 3.96 -4.34 -13.32
N ILE A 105 5.19 -3.93 -13.08
CA ILE A 105 6.40 -4.71 -13.34
C ILE A 105 7.01 -4.85 -11.94
N GLY A 106 7.43 -6.05 -11.56
CA GLY A 106 7.85 -6.42 -10.21
C GLY A 106 8.80 -5.43 -9.50
N GLY A 107 9.01 -5.64 -8.20
CA GLY A 107 9.81 -4.73 -7.37
C GLY A 107 9.00 -3.58 -6.76
N ILE A 108 7.70 -3.79 -6.54
CA ILE A 108 6.83 -2.86 -5.79
C ILE A 108 6.39 -3.40 -4.43
N SER A 109 6.85 -4.59 -4.02
CA SER A 109 6.53 -5.15 -2.70
C SER A 109 6.89 -4.15 -1.58
N GLY A 110 6.00 -3.98 -0.62
CA GLY A 110 6.08 -2.98 0.44
C GLY A 110 5.75 -1.54 0.00
N SER A 111 5.44 -1.27 -1.27
CA SER A 111 5.02 0.06 -1.72
C SER A 111 3.63 0.39 -1.19
N PRO A 112 3.37 1.64 -0.74
CA PRO A 112 2.04 2.05 -0.33
C PRO A 112 1.07 2.09 -1.51
N ALA A 113 -0.12 1.54 -1.30
CA ALA A 113 -1.25 1.60 -2.21
C ALA A 113 -2.34 2.51 -1.60
N PHE A 114 -2.90 3.36 -2.44
CA PHE A 114 -3.98 4.27 -2.09
C PHE A 114 -5.18 4.03 -3.00
N VAL A 115 -6.39 4.10 -2.46
CA VAL A 115 -7.62 4.09 -3.25
C VAL A 115 -8.23 5.49 -3.24
N ARG A 116 -8.78 5.91 -4.37
CA ARG A 116 -9.60 7.11 -4.45
C ARG A 116 -11.06 6.73 -4.58
N GLU A 117 -11.90 7.26 -3.68
CA GLU A 117 -13.34 7.08 -3.76
C GLU A 117 -13.90 7.77 -5.02
N THR A 118 -14.78 7.08 -5.74
CA THR A 118 -15.52 7.70 -6.84
C THR A 118 -16.75 8.42 -6.27
N THR A 119 -16.93 9.70 -6.62
CA THR A 119 -18.09 10.49 -6.16
C THR A 119 -18.93 10.96 -7.33
N ASP A 120 -20.24 11.11 -7.11
CA ASP A 120 -21.19 11.55 -8.15
C ASP A 120 -20.85 12.94 -8.75
N LEU A 121 -20.04 13.75 -8.05
CA LEU A 121 -19.74 15.15 -8.39
C LEU A 121 -18.25 15.40 -8.68
N GLY A 122 -17.43 14.36 -8.83
CA GLY A 122 -16.04 14.52 -9.28
C GLY A 122 -15.02 13.63 -8.53
N ILE A 123 -13.79 14.15 -8.44
CA ILE A 123 -12.63 13.46 -7.86
C ILE A 123 -12.79 13.45 -6.32
N GLY A 124 -12.99 12.27 -5.74
CA GLY A 124 -13.11 12.08 -4.30
C GLY A 124 -11.78 12.15 -3.54
N SER A 125 -11.85 11.99 -2.23
CA SER A 125 -10.66 11.88 -1.39
C SER A 125 -9.93 10.55 -1.64
N PHE A 126 -8.66 10.46 -1.25
CA PHE A 126 -7.91 9.21 -1.31
C PHE A 126 -7.50 8.73 0.08
N TYR A 127 -7.43 7.43 0.22
CA TYR A 127 -7.22 6.72 1.48
C TYR A 127 -6.13 5.66 1.29
N PHE A 128 -5.42 5.35 2.36
CA PHE A 128 -4.39 4.33 2.39
C PHE A 128 -5.06 2.95 2.44
N LEU A 129 -4.98 2.23 1.32
CA LEU A 129 -5.60 0.91 1.14
C LEU A 129 -4.75 -0.19 1.80
N GLY A 130 -3.43 -0.05 1.73
CA GLY A 130 -2.50 -1.02 2.31
C GLY A 130 -1.12 -0.97 1.67
N LEU A 131 -0.36 -2.05 1.85
CA LEU A 131 0.94 -2.25 1.24
C LEU A 131 0.83 -3.30 0.13
N MET A 132 1.61 -3.12 -0.92
CA MET A 132 1.72 -4.12 -1.99
C MET A 132 2.43 -5.36 -1.47
N HIS A 133 1.75 -6.51 -1.51
CA HIS A 133 2.36 -7.82 -1.20
C HIS A 133 3.17 -8.34 -2.41
N GLY A 134 2.48 -8.67 -3.50
CA GLY A 134 3.05 -9.28 -4.70
C GLY A 134 2.11 -9.21 -5.90
N HIS A 135 2.49 -9.84 -7.00
CA HIS A 135 1.62 -10.05 -8.15
C HIS A 135 1.43 -11.56 -8.38
N TRP A 136 0.29 -11.93 -8.92
CA TRP A 136 0.11 -13.26 -9.50
C TRP A 136 0.82 -13.32 -10.86
N GLU A 137 1.38 -14.48 -11.20
CA GLU A 137 1.74 -14.83 -12.58
C GLU A 137 0.70 -15.76 -13.19
#